data_AF-A0A972IUN7-F1
#
_entry.id   AF-A0A972IUN7-F1
#
_cell.length_a   1.000
_cell.length_b   1.000
_cell.length_c   1.000
_cell.angle_alpha   90.00
_cell.angle_beta   90.00
_cell.angle_gamma   90.00
#
_symmetry.space_group_name_H-M   'P 1'
#
loop_
_entity.id
_entity.type
_entity.pdbx_description
1 polymer ?
#
loop_
_entity_poly.entity_id
_entity_poly.type
_entity_poly.pdbx_seq_one_letter_code
_entity_poly.pdbx_strand_id
1 'polypeptide(L)'
;MDEEKVEFRDNLHLSIKVQSIKRYPIHWHKNVTEILLPIKGSIEVIANYEHILVKEGDFWFVNNKTIHSVKAPQRAIVAVFHINLDYFQRQSEHIKYMFFRNNMFARTRKKIESDNFDDDIRKELKIRFRELLVNMLKDITNNVQLPKGLQENFEFQLVHSMMHEFHWLQFLRKKDDYISPFQLNRYLRIIKFIDGNYGNKITLKDVASQEFVTKNYLSHFWKGLSHFSFQERLSYERTIRAELLLLTTNMSIYHISEECGFSDVKYFYKYFRRWYGSTPLEHKKRCLLYEKKGDDYRNLEFNSIREMLDDYINAHLLPYNIDGQDSMFSSFIKNCNKIKRLYQADKNMIPNAPRNIIIDICSRNNFCIKDNHVIFNWYIIDQLVKLADSPSFNLSIELNPDYIEKPWFNHIIEKFLDSCIFRYGINTVKNWEFYVDYKENILYNASDTLRKIVKKRIKNVKA
;
A
#
# COMPACT_ATOMS: atom_id res chain seq x y z
N MET A 1 -22.93 -6.96 -16.20
CA MET A 1 -22.06 -6.41 -15.14
C MET A 1 -20.82 -5.96 -15.87
N ASP A 2 -20.52 -4.68 -15.79
CA ASP A 2 -19.60 -4.06 -16.74
C ASP A 2 -18.27 -3.78 -16.05
N GLU A 3 -17.21 -3.71 -16.87
CA GLU A 3 -15.91 -3.23 -16.42
C GLU A 3 -16.05 -1.76 -16.02
N GLU A 4 -15.71 -1.41 -14.77
CA GLU A 4 -15.63 0.00 -14.39
C GLU A 4 -14.30 0.56 -14.89
N LYS A 5 -14.38 1.44 -15.89
CA LYS A 5 -13.22 2.13 -16.42
C LYS A 5 -12.76 3.20 -15.44
N VAL A 6 -11.48 3.14 -15.09
CA VAL A 6 -10.82 4.19 -14.31
C VAL A 6 -10.13 5.14 -15.27
N GLU A 7 -10.48 6.42 -15.17
CA GLU A 7 -9.78 7.49 -15.87
C GLU A 7 -8.57 7.95 -15.05
N PHE A 8 -7.42 7.90 -15.70
CA PHE A 8 -6.17 8.48 -15.21
C PHE A 8 -5.94 9.77 -15.98
N ARG A 9 -5.87 10.92 -15.29
CA ARG A 9 -5.58 12.20 -15.95
C ARG A 9 -4.17 12.17 -16.55
N ASP A 10 -3.96 12.93 -17.63
CA ASP A 10 -2.66 12.99 -18.30
C ASP A 10 -1.51 13.28 -17.32
N ASN A 11 -0.47 12.45 -17.36
CA ASN A 11 0.69 12.42 -16.45
C ASN A 11 0.47 11.88 -15.02
N LEU A 12 -0.73 11.39 -14.66
CA LEU A 12 -0.98 10.77 -13.36
C LEU A 12 -1.12 9.26 -13.49
N HIS A 13 -0.30 8.50 -12.78
CA HIS A 13 -0.33 7.02 -12.79
C HIS A 13 -1.24 6.45 -11.69
N LEU A 14 -1.89 7.35 -10.98
CA LEU A 14 -2.77 7.10 -9.86
C LEU A 14 -3.99 8.02 -9.96
N SER A 15 -5.17 7.49 -9.64
CA SER A 15 -6.42 8.25 -9.56
C SER A 15 -6.95 8.17 -8.14
N ILE A 16 -7.39 9.29 -7.56
CA ILE A 16 -7.99 9.34 -6.22
C ILE A 16 -9.40 9.88 -6.35
N LYS A 17 -10.35 9.21 -5.71
CA LYS A 17 -11.72 9.67 -5.54
C LYS A 17 -12.08 9.63 -4.06
N VAL A 18 -13.03 10.45 -3.66
CA VAL A 18 -13.64 10.35 -2.32
C VAL A 18 -15.12 10.11 -2.51
N GLN A 19 -15.65 9.12 -1.82
CA GLN A 19 -17.01 8.66 -2.01
C GLN A 19 -17.72 8.52 -0.67
N SER A 20 -18.96 9.01 -0.61
CA SER A 20 -19.89 8.69 0.46
C SER A 20 -20.63 7.42 0.06
N ILE A 21 -20.40 6.31 0.76
CA ILE A 21 -20.89 4.99 0.38
C ILE A 21 -21.84 4.44 1.44
N LYS A 22 -23.02 4.01 1.00
CA LYS A 22 -23.89 3.08 1.74
C LYS A 22 -23.97 1.74 1.01
N ARG A 23 -24.08 1.77 -0.32
CA ARG A 23 -24.03 0.60 -1.20
C ARG A 23 -23.38 0.99 -2.54
N TYR A 24 -22.26 0.38 -2.86
CA TYR A 24 -21.60 0.53 -4.16
C TYR A 24 -21.95 -0.67 -5.04
N PRO A 25 -22.16 -0.50 -6.36
CA PRO A 25 -22.47 -1.59 -7.27
C PRO A 25 -21.35 -2.64 -7.29
N ILE A 26 -21.68 -3.87 -7.68
CA ILE A 26 -20.67 -4.88 -7.97
C ILE A 26 -19.95 -4.44 -9.24
N HIS A 27 -18.62 -4.40 -9.21
CA HIS A 27 -17.80 -4.04 -10.36
C HIS A 27 -16.44 -4.74 -10.33
N TRP A 28 -15.62 -4.49 -11.34
CA TRP A 28 -14.24 -4.96 -11.44
C TRP A 28 -13.46 -4.01 -12.35
N HIS A 29 -12.13 -4.03 -12.21
CA HIS A 29 -11.25 -3.21 -13.03
C HIS A 29 -10.20 -4.07 -13.75
N LYS A 30 -9.88 -3.69 -14.98
CA LYS A 30 -8.78 -4.27 -15.75
C LYS A 30 -7.52 -3.42 -15.60
N ASN A 31 -6.39 -4.07 -15.35
CA ASN A 31 -5.08 -3.45 -15.17
C ASN A 31 -5.03 -2.37 -14.08
N VAL A 32 -5.87 -2.50 -13.05
CA VAL A 32 -5.91 -1.59 -11.91
C VAL A 32 -5.91 -2.38 -10.62
N THR A 33 -5.12 -1.92 -9.64
CA THR A 33 -5.33 -2.29 -8.23
C THR A 33 -6.02 -1.12 -7.55
N GLU A 34 -7.10 -1.39 -6.83
CA GLU A 34 -7.81 -0.39 -6.04
C GLU A 34 -7.44 -0.52 -4.56
N ILE A 35 -7.34 0.61 -3.87
CA ILE A 35 -7.11 0.69 -2.43
C ILE A 35 -8.27 1.49 -1.81
N LEU A 36 -8.98 0.86 -0.87
CA LEU A 36 -10.10 1.44 -0.16
C LEU A 36 -9.64 1.89 1.23
N LEU A 37 -9.77 3.17 1.53
CA LEU A 37 -9.40 3.79 2.81
C LEU A 37 -10.62 4.48 3.44
N PRO A 38 -11.35 3.84 4.36
CA PRO A 38 -12.42 4.49 5.11
C PRO A 38 -11.84 5.63 5.97
N ILE A 39 -12.14 6.87 5.60
CA ILE A 39 -11.76 8.06 6.38
C ILE A 39 -12.81 8.43 7.42
N LYS A 40 -14.03 7.89 7.29
CA LYS A 40 -15.07 7.95 8.31
C LYS A 40 -15.97 6.74 8.24
N GLY A 41 -16.17 6.06 9.38
CA GLY A 41 -17.04 4.88 9.48
C GLY A 41 -16.36 3.59 9.02
N SER A 42 -17.14 2.61 8.56
CA SER A 42 -16.62 1.30 8.15
C SER A 42 -17.31 0.77 6.90
N ILE A 43 -16.59 -0.06 6.16
CA ILE A 43 -17.10 -0.73 4.96
C ILE A 43 -16.90 -2.24 5.08
N GLU A 44 -17.83 -2.97 4.52
CA GLU A 44 -17.71 -4.40 4.23
C GLU A 44 -17.39 -4.56 2.75
N VAL A 45 -16.23 -5.14 2.46
CA VAL A 45 -15.78 -5.48 1.12
C VAL A 45 -15.98 -6.97 0.90
N ILE A 46 -16.70 -7.32 -0.16
CA ILE A 46 -16.81 -8.71 -0.62
C ILE A 46 -16.04 -8.77 -1.93
N ALA A 47 -14.91 -9.47 -1.94
CA ALA A 47 -14.03 -9.60 -3.10
C ALA A 47 -13.49 -11.02 -3.17
N ASN A 48 -13.50 -11.64 -4.35
CA ASN A 48 -13.26 -13.07 -4.51
C ASN A 48 -14.19 -13.89 -3.57
N TYR A 49 -13.61 -14.68 -2.66
CA TYR A 49 -14.32 -15.48 -1.67
C TYR A 49 -14.27 -14.90 -0.25
N GLU A 50 -13.65 -13.73 -0.06
CA GLU A 50 -13.46 -13.13 1.26
C GLU A 50 -14.51 -12.05 1.55
N HIS A 51 -14.91 -11.95 2.82
CA HIS A 51 -15.80 -10.91 3.32
C HIS A 51 -15.07 -10.17 4.45
N ILE A 52 -14.59 -8.98 4.13
CA ILE A 52 -13.70 -8.21 5.00
C ILE A 52 -14.43 -6.98 5.52
N LEU A 53 -14.38 -6.74 6.83
CA LEU A 53 -14.75 -5.48 7.46
C LEU A 53 -13.50 -4.61 7.56
N VAL A 54 -13.53 -3.46 6.92
CA VAL A 54 -12.48 -2.45 6.97
C VAL A 54 -13.01 -1.28 7.77
N LYS A 55 -12.35 -1.00 8.90
CA LYS A 55 -12.71 0.10 9.80
C LYS A 55 -11.90 1.35 9.45
N GLU A 56 -12.37 2.47 9.96
CA GLU A 56 -11.58 3.71 10.02
C GLU A 56 -10.23 3.44 10.68
N GLY A 57 -9.17 4.03 10.11
CA GLY A 57 -7.79 3.76 10.52
C GLY A 57 -7.16 2.60 9.77
N ASP A 58 -7.86 1.89 8.90
CA ASP A 58 -7.31 0.82 8.08
C ASP A 58 -7.62 1.00 6.58
N PHE A 59 -7.02 0.19 5.72
CA PHE A 59 -7.26 0.18 4.29
C PHE A 59 -7.49 -1.25 3.77
N TRP A 60 -7.79 -1.40 2.48
CA TRP A 60 -7.94 -2.71 1.85
C TRP A 60 -7.55 -2.67 0.38
N PHE A 61 -6.87 -3.72 -0.10
CA PHE A 61 -6.56 -3.92 -1.51
C PHE A 61 -7.65 -4.69 -2.23
N VAL A 62 -8.10 -4.18 -3.36
CA VAL A 62 -8.85 -4.93 -4.36
C VAL A 62 -7.95 -5.14 -5.59
N ASN A 63 -7.64 -6.40 -5.86
CA ASN A 63 -6.66 -6.77 -6.87
C ASN A 63 -7.21 -6.69 -8.30
N ASN A 64 -6.29 -6.60 -9.26
CA ASN A 64 -6.59 -6.62 -10.69
C ASN A 64 -7.58 -7.72 -11.09
N LYS A 65 -8.59 -7.37 -11.91
CA LYS A 65 -9.64 -8.27 -12.41
C LYS A 65 -10.44 -9.00 -11.31
N THR A 66 -10.47 -8.45 -10.09
CA THR A 66 -11.28 -8.99 -8.99
C THR A 66 -12.67 -8.40 -9.03
N ILE A 67 -13.68 -9.27 -9.14
CA ILE A 67 -15.07 -8.88 -8.90
C ILE A 67 -15.25 -8.59 -7.41
N HIS A 68 -15.82 -7.45 -7.12
CA HIS A 68 -16.03 -7.03 -5.74
C HIS A 68 -17.22 -6.10 -5.58
N SER A 69 -17.65 -5.94 -4.33
CA SER A 69 -18.68 -5.00 -3.91
C SER A 69 -18.31 -4.37 -2.58
N VAL A 70 -18.75 -3.13 -2.39
CA VAL A 70 -18.51 -2.35 -1.18
C VAL A 70 -19.86 -1.93 -0.61
N LYS A 71 -20.10 -2.24 0.66
CA LYS A 71 -21.30 -1.80 1.38
C LYS A 71 -20.90 -1.27 2.74
N ALA A 72 -21.64 -0.32 3.26
CA ALA A 72 -21.33 0.28 4.56
C ALA A 72 -22.47 -0.03 5.55
N PRO A 73 -22.20 -0.65 6.72
CA PRO A 73 -23.23 -0.91 7.74
C PRO A 73 -23.97 0.37 8.12
N GLN A 74 -23.22 1.45 8.27
CA GLN A 74 -23.68 2.84 8.28
C GLN A 74 -22.96 3.59 7.16
N ARG A 75 -23.53 4.68 6.65
CA ARG A 75 -22.92 5.43 5.54
C ARG A 75 -21.49 5.85 5.93
N ALA A 76 -20.52 5.47 5.11
CA ALA A 76 -19.11 5.73 5.32
C ALA A 76 -18.57 6.73 4.30
N ILE A 77 -17.48 7.43 4.62
CA ILE A 77 -16.72 8.21 3.66
C ILE A 77 -15.41 7.45 3.39
N VAL A 78 -15.14 7.19 2.12
CA VAL A 78 -14.04 6.33 1.68
C VAL A 78 -13.21 7.07 0.64
N ALA A 79 -11.91 7.17 0.88
CA ALA A 79 -10.95 7.54 -0.15
C ALA A 79 -10.59 6.28 -0.95
N VAL A 80 -10.69 6.38 -2.27
CA VAL A 80 -10.50 5.28 -3.22
C VAL A 80 -9.31 5.65 -4.10
N PHE A 81 -8.26 4.83 -4.05
CA PHE A 81 -7.05 5.00 -4.86
C PHE A 81 -7.03 3.93 -5.93
N HIS A 82 -6.91 4.33 -7.19
CA HIS A 82 -6.71 3.42 -8.30
C HIS A 82 -5.28 3.52 -8.80
N ILE A 83 -4.59 2.39 -8.91
CA ILE A 83 -3.19 2.30 -9.37
C ILE A 83 -3.16 1.77 -10.81
N ASN A 84 -2.56 2.51 -11.73
CA ASN A 84 -2.43 2.10 -13.13
C ASN A 84 -1.32 1.05 -13.32
N LEU A 85 -1.69 -0.23 -13.38
CA LEU A 85 -0.72 -1.32 -13.53
C LEU A 85 -0.09 -1.38 -14.93
N ASP A 86 -0.71 -0.80 -15.96
CA ASP A 86 -0.11 -0.70 -17.30
C ASP A 86 1.16 0.18 -17.26
N TYR A 87 1.10 1.28 -16.51
CA TYR A 87 2.25 2.17 -16.34
C TYR A 87 3.40 1.46 -15.60
N PHE A 88 3.09 0.85 -14.46
CA PHE A 88 4.10 0.23 -13.61
C PHE A 88 4.65 -1.10 -14.15
N GLN A 89 4.03 -1.67 -15.18
CA GLN A 89 4.54 -2.87 -15.84
C GLN A 89 5.94 -2.67 -16.44
N ARG A 90 6.29 -1.43 -16.82
CA ARG A 90 7.63 -1.12 -17.36
C ARG A 90 8.74 -1.30 -16.32
N GLN A 91 8.49 -0.96 -15.05
CA GLN A 91 9.47 -1.19 -13.98
C GLN A 91 9.38 -2.61 -13.41
N SER A 92 8.20 -3.21 -13.41
CA SER A 92 7.99 -4.57 -12.91
C SER A 92 7.09 -5.37 -13.86
N GLU A 93 7.72 -6.20 -14.69
CA GLU A 93 7.06 -7.00 -15.74
C GLU A 93 5.88 -7.85 -15.21
N HIS A 94 5.91 -8.19 -13.92
CA HIS A 94 4.96 -9.11 -13.30
C HIS A 94 3.91 -8.42 -12.41
N ILE A 95 3.89 -7.09 -12.29
CA ILE A 95 3.03 -6.40 -11.33
C ILE A 95 1.54 -6.72 -11.50
N LYS A 96 1.07 -6.90 -12.74
CA LYS A 96 -0.31 -7.26 -13.06
C LYS A 96 -0.76 -8.63 -12.54
N TYR A 97 0.20 -9.50 -12.22
CA TYR A 97 0.00 -10.87 -11.73
C TYR A 97 0.28 -10.99 -10.23
N MET A 98 0.73 -9.91 -9.60
CA MET A 98 0.90 -9.87 -8.15
C MET A 98 -0.46 -9.79 -7.47
N PHE A 99 -0.54 -10.43 -6.30
CA PHE A 99 -1.69 -10.33 -5.43
C PHE A 99 -1.25 -9.62 -4.15
N PHE A 100 -1.87 -8.48 -3.88
CA PHE A 100 -1.63 -7.63 -2.73
C PHE A 100 -2.66 -7.89 -1.64
N ARG A 101 -2.23 -7.89 -0.39
CA ARG A 101 -3.10 -8.05 0.79
C ARG A 101 -2.48 -7.40 2.01
N ASN A 102 -3.33 -7.07 2.98
CA ASN A 102 -2.93 -6.42 4.24
C ASN A 102 -3.64 -7.02 5.47
N ASN A 103 -4.10 -8.28 5.37
CA ASN A 103 -4.72 -9.08 6.45
C ASN A 103 -4.26 -10.55 6.38
N MET A 104 -4.58 -11.38 7.36
CA MET A 104 -4.42 -12.84 7.32
C MET A 104 -5.59 -13.55 6.66
N PHE A 105 -5.35 -14.72 6.07
CA PHE A 105 -6.41 -15.52 5.44
C PHE A 105 -7.50 -15.89 6.43
N ALA A 106 -8.74 -15.62 6.06
CA ALA A 106 -9.87 -16.23 6.75
C ALA A 106 -9.94 -17.71 6.37
N ARG A 107 -9.65 -18.62 7.32
CA ARG A 107 -9.95 -20.06 7.11
C ARG A 107 -11.45 -20.35 7.14
N THR A 108 -12.25 -19.37 7.59
CA THR A 108 -13.71 -19.44 7.70
C THR A 108 -14.36 -18.46 6.75
N ARG A 109 -15.53 -18.81 6.19
CA ARG A 109 -16.35 -17.93 5.32
C ARG A 109 -17.11 -16.84 6.09
N LYS A 110 -16.70 -16.56 7.33
CA LYS A 110 -17.31 -15.53 8.16
C LYS A 110 -16.66 -14.20 7.83
N LYS A 111 -17.41 -13.13 8.09
CA LYS A 111 -16.87 -11.78 8.09
C LYS A 111 -15.69 -11.72 9.07
N ILE A 112 -14.56 -11.21 8.60
CA ILE A 112 -13.36 -10.96 9.40
C ILE A 112 -12.94 -9.50 9.30
N GLU A 113 -12.23 -9.00 10.29
CA GLU A 113 -11.66 -7.66 10.25
C GLU A 113 -10.33 -7.66 9.49
N SER A 114 -9.97 -6.53 8.87
CA SER A 114 -8.76 -6.39 8.06
C SER A 114 -7.45 -6.34 8.88
N ASP A 115 -7.55 -6.19 10.19
CA ASP A 115 -6.47 -6.17 11.19
C ASP A 115 -6.37 -7.48 12.00
N ASN A 116 -6.77 -8.60 11.40
CA ASN A 116 -6.81 -9.93 12.01
C ASN A 116 -5.43 -10.62 12.20
N PHE A 117 -4.41 -9.88 12.62
CA PHE A 117 -3.08 -10.37 12.97
C PHE A 117 -2.56 -9.62 14.19
N ASP A 118 -1.67 -10.27 14.94
CA ASP A 118 -1.08 -9.69 16.14
C ASP A 118 0.44 -9.77 16.08
N ASP A 119 1.03 -9.00 15.16
CA ASP A 119 2.48 -8.82 15.09
C ASP A 119 2.85 -7.37 14.75
N ASP A 120 3.88 -6.87 15.42
CA ASP A 120 4.27 -5.46 15.33
C ASP A 120 4.81 -5.07 13.96
N ILE A 121 5.40 -6.03 13.23
CA ILE A 121 5.95 -5.79 11.89
C ILE A 121 4.83 -5.43 10.93
N ARG A 122 3.77 -6.25 10.82
CA ARG A 122 2.64 -5.95 9.93
C ARG A 122 1.89 -4.70 10.36
N LYS A 123 1.77 -4.45 11.67
CA LYS A 123 1.20 -3.20 12.20
C LYS A 123 1.99 -2.00 11.70
N GLU A 124 3.32 -2.05 11.83
CA GLU A 124 4.23 -0.99 11.37
C GLU A 124 4.15 -0.78 9.84
N LEU A 125 4.16 -1.85 9.05
CA LEU A 125 4.01 -1.78 7.59
C LEU A 125 2.71 -1.06 7.20
N LYS A 126 1.58 -1.44 7.83
CA LYS A 126 0.29 -0.81 7.55
C LYS A 126 0.23 0.65 7.98
N ILE A 127 0.82 1.01 9.13
CA ILE A 127 0.91 2.40 9.59
C ILE A 127 1.64 3.23 8.53
N ARG A 128 2.84 2.80 8.12
CA ARG A 128 3.66 3.52 7.12
C ARG A 128 2.95 3.66 5.78
N PHE A 129 2.29 2.60 5.32
CA PHE A 129 1.54 2.63 4.06
C PHE A 129 0.33 3.57 4.14
N ARG A 130 -0.40 3.54 5.26
CA ARG A 130 -1.53 4.43 5.52
C ARG A 130 -1.09 5.89 5.56
N GLU A 131 0.03 6.20 6.19
CA GLU A 131 0.61 7.55 6.21
C GLU A 131 0.87 8.06 4.79
N LEU A 132 1.42 7.20 3.91
CA LEU A 132 1.67 7.54 2.51
C LEU A 132 0.37 7.86 1.75
N LEU A 133 -0.67 7.02 1.90
CA LEU A 133 -1.99 7.25 1.30
C LEU A 133 -2.60 8.58 1.77
N VAL A 134 -2.61 8.81 3.08
CA VAL A 134 -3.19 10.01 3.70
C VAL A 134 -2.42 11.25 3.31
N ASN A 135 -1.09 11.16 3.21
CA ASN A 135 -0.26 12.25 2.70
C ASN A 135 -0.65 12.67 1.28
N MET A 136 -0.83 11.71 0.37
CA MET A 136 -1.27 11.98 -1.00
C MET A 136 -2.69 12.57 -1.03
N LEU A 137 -3.61 12.03 -0.23
CA LEU A 137 -4.98 12.55 -0.12
C LEU A 137 -5.01 13.98 0.42
N LYS A 138 -4.17 14.30 1.42
CA LYS A 138 -4.08 15.64 2.01
C LYS A 138 -3.55 16.67 1.02
N ASP A 139 -2.55 16.30 0.23
CA ASP A 139 -1.98 17.19 -0.80
C ASP A 139 -3.06 17.59 -1.83
N ILE A 140 -3.81 16.61 -2.34
CA ILE A 140 -4.92 16.85 -3.28
C ILE A 140 -6.02 17.70 -2.62
N THR A 141 -6.39 17.36 -1.39
CA THR A 141 -7.42 18.08 -0.63
C THR A 141 -7.09 19.55 -0.35
N ASN A 142 -5.79 19.85 -0.26
CA ASN A 142 -5.28 21.21 -0.08
C ASN A 142 -4.97 21.93 -1.41
N ASN A 143 -5.24 21.31 -2.56
CA ASN A 143 -4.84 21.78 -3.90
C ASN A 143 -3.34 22.09 -3.99
N VAL A 144 -2.51 21.26 -3.34
CA VAL A 144 -1.06 21.41 -3.40
C VAL A 144 -0.55 20.79 -4.68
N GLN A 145 -0.03 21.61 -5.60
CA GLN A 145 0.66 21.12 -6.78
C GLN A 145 2.10 20.76 -6.40
N LEU A 146 2.42 19.47 -6.45
CA LEU A 146 3.78 18.96 -6.25
C LEU A 146 4.58 19.04 -7.56
N PRO A 147 5.91 19.22 -7.49
CA PRO A 147 6.77 18.98 -8.64
C PRO A 147 6.59 17.55 -9.16
N LYS A 148 6.59 17.39 -10.48
CA LYS A 148 6.33 16.10 -11.15
C LYS A 148 7.22 14.96 -10.60
N GLY A 149 8.52 15.19 -10.45
CA GLY A 149 9.45 14.17 -9.94
C GLY A 149 9.16 13.74 -8.49
N LEU A 150 8.74 14.67 -7.62
CA LEU A 150 8.39 14.33 -6.24
C LEU A 150 7.07 13.54 -6.18
N GLN A 151 6.10 13.91 -7.01
CA GLN A 151 4.86 13.14 -7.15
C GLN A 151 5.13 11.71 -7.65
N GLU A 152 5.92 11.57 -8.70
CA GLU A 152 6.35 10.26 -9.23
C GLU A 152 7.06 9.44 -8.14
N ASN A 153 7.91 10.04 -7.32
CA ASN A 153 8.58 9.35 -6.22
C ASN A 153 7.58 8.76 -5.20
N PHE A 154 6.56 9.51 -4.79
CA PHE A 154 5.53 8.99 -3.87
C PHE A 154 4.71 7.86 -4.51
N GLU A 155 4.37 7.98 -5.80
CA GLU A 155 3.70 6.90 -6.54
C GLU A 155 4.58 5.64 -6.62
N PHE A 156 5.87 5.80 -6.90
CA PHE A 156 6.83 4.68 -6.93
C PHE A 156 7.02 4.04 -5.55
N GLN A 157 7.08 4.84 -4.47
CA GLN A 157 7.15 4.33 -3.11
C GLN A 157 5.93 3.48 -2.77
N LEU A 158 4.73 3.98 -3.13
CA LEU A 158 3.46 3.28 -2.88
C LEU A 158 3.49 1.92 -3.57
N VAL A 159 3.82 1.90 -4.85
CA VAL A 159 3.88 0.66 -5.64
C VAL A 159 5.00 -0.27 -5.16
N HIS A 160 6.16 0.26 -4.79
CA HIS A 160 7.24 -0.56 -4.24
C HIS A 160 6.80 -1.22 -2.91
N SER A 161 6.21 -0.46 -1.99
CA SER A 161 5.66 -1.02 -0.75
C SER A 161 4.62 -2.09 -1.03
N MET A 162 3.72 -1.88 -2.01
CA MET A 162 2.79 -2.93 -2.45
C MET A 162 3.54 -4.21 -2.87
N MET A 163 4.58 -4.08 -3.71
CA MET A 163 5.34 -5.21 -4.24
C MET A 163 6.17 -5.97 -3.20
N HIS A 164 6.75 -5.27 -2.24
CA HIS A 164 7.75 -5.83 -1.33
C HIS A 164 7.24 -6.09 0.09
N GLU A 165 6.16 -5.41 0.50
CA GLU A 165 5.63 -5.51 1.86
C GLU A 165 4.23 -6.15 1.86
N PHE A 166 3.39 -5.81 0.88
CA PHE A 166 2.01 -6.29 0.80
C PHE A 166 1.78 -7.39 -0.25
N HIS A 167 2.81 -7.82 -0.97
CA HIS A 167 2.70 -9.01 -1.80
C HIS A 167 2.37 -10.22 -0.92
N TRP A 168 1.33 -10.97 -1.26
CA TRP A 168 0.73 -11.96 -0.35
C TRP A 168 1.70 -13.02 0.17
N LEU A 169 2.64 -13.50 -0.66
CA LEU A 169 3.63 -14.47 -0.20
C LEU A 169 4.50 -13.88 0.91
N GLN A 170 4.93 -12.63 0.75
CA GLN A 170 5.77 -11.93 1.72
C GLN A 170 4.96 -11.55 2.97
N PHE A 171 3.76 -11.00 2.78
CA PHE A 171 2.91 -10.54 3.87
C PHE A 171 2.47 -11.69 4.79
N LEU A 172 2.26 -12.91 4.28
CA LEU A 172 1.81 -14.04 5.11
C LEU A 172 2.93 -14.76 5.87
N ARG A 173 4.19 -14.47 5.55
CA ARG A 173 5.33 -15.18 6.13
C ARG A 173 5.68 -14.66 7.53
N LYS A 174 6.25 -15.54 8.34
CA LYS A 174 6.76 -15.16 9.67
C LYS A 174 8.10 -14.43 9.54
N LYS A 175 8.51 -13.75 10.62
CA LYS A 175 9.66 -12.84 10.71
C LYS A 175 11.00 -13.38 10.16
N ASP A 176 11.15 -14.71 10.05
CA ASP A 176 12.40 -15.37 9.61
C ASP A 176 12.27 -16.16 8.30
N ASP A 177 11.09 -16.19 7.68
CA ASP A 177 10.83 -16.96 6.46
C ASP A 177 10.98 -16.07 5.22
N TYR A 178 12.21 -15.75 4.85
CA TYR A 178 12.53 -14.86 3.72
C TYR A 178 12.34 -15.54 2.36
N ILE A 179 11.65 -14.88 1.43
CA ILE A 179 11.62 -15.28 0.02
C ILE A 179 12.71 -14.52 -0.71
N SER A 180 13.68 -15.24 -1.27
CA SER A 180 14.70 -14.59 -2.09
C SER A 180 14.09 -13.97 -3.35
N PRO A 181 14.69 -12.89 -3.90
CA PRO A 181 14.19 -12.27 -5.13
C PRO A 181 14.11 -13.26 -6.29
N PHE A 182 15.01 -14.25 -6.34
CA PHE A 182 15.00 -15.33 -7.31
C PHE A 182 13.78 -16.25 -7.15
N GLN A 183 13.44 -16.63 -5.91
CA GLN A 183 12.25 -17.44 -5.63
C GLN A 183 10.97 -16.67 -5.96
N LEU A 184 10.89 -15.40 -5.58
CA LEU A 184 9.75 -14.55 -5.89
C LEU A 184 9.58 -14.38 -7.41
N ASN A 185 10.66 -14.09 -8.13
CA ASN A 185 10.61 -13.92 -9.58
C ASN A 185 10.17 -15.21 -10.28
N ARG A 186 10.71 -16.38 -9.90
CA ARG A 186 10.23 -17.68 -10.41
C ARG A 186 8.74 -17.88 -10.13
N TYR A 187 8.28 -17.61 -8.90
CA TYR A 187 6.87 -17.71 -8.57
C TYR A 187 6.00 -16.84 -9.49
N LEU A 188 6.42 -15.59 -9.71
CA LEU A 188 5.68 -14.65 -10.57
C LEU A 188 5.63 -15.09 -12.04
N ARG A 189 6.71 -15.66 -12.58
CA ARG A 189 6.69 -16.27 -13.91
C ARG A 189 5.72 -17.45 -14.01
N ILE A 190 5.67 -18.29 -12.97
CA ILE A 190 4.70 -19.38 -12.89
C ILE A 190 3.26 -18.86 -12.84
N ILE A 191 2.98 -17.80 -12.05
CA ILE A 191 1.64 -17.19 -12.01
C ILE A 191 1.28 -16.57 -13.36
N LYS A 192 2.21 -15.86 -14.01
CA LYS A 192 2.02 -15.33 -15.36
C LYS A 192 1.70 -16.45 -16.36
N PHE A 193 2.39 -17.57 -16.27
CA PHE A 193 2.10 -18.74 -17.11
C PHE A 193 0.69 -19.29 -16.84
N ILE A 194 0.31 -19.46 -15.57
CA ILE A 194 -1.03 -19.92 -15.19
C ILE A 194 -2.09 -18.95 -15.73
N ASP A 195 -1.91 -17.63 -15.58
CA ASP A 195 -2.86 -16.62 -16.10
C ASP A 195 -3.02 -16.71 -17.62
N GLY A 196 -1.94 -16.96 -18.36
CA GLY A 196 -1.99 -17.11 -19.82
C GLY A 196 -2.51 -18.47 -20.31
N ASN A 197 -2.57 -19.49 -19.44
CA ASN A 197 -2.83 -20.88 -19.84
C ASN A 197 -3.90 -21.60 -19.00
N TYR A 198 -4.62 -20.91 -18.10
CA TYR A 198 -5.54 -21.57 -17.18
C TYR A 198 -6.63 -22.40 -17.89
N GLY A 199 -7.08 -21.96 -19.07
CA GLY A 199 -8.08 -22.66 -19.89
C GLY A 199 -7.57 -23.98 -20.49
N ASN A 200 -6.24 -24.15 -20.57
CA ASN A 200 -5.61 -25.34 -21.13
C ASN A 200 -5.38 -26.42 -20.07
N LYS A 201 -5.17 -27.66 -20.52
CA LYS A 201 -4.71 -28.75 -19.65
C LYS A 201 -3.23 -28.54 -19.29
N ILE A 202 -2.99 -27.89 -18.16
CA ILE A 202 -1.64 -27.67 -17.62
C ILE A 202 -1.35 -28.59 -16.43
N THR A 203 -0.13 -29.10 -16.37
CA THR A 203 0.36 -29.94 -15.27
C THR A 203 1.59 -29.32 -14.63
N LEU A 204 1.93 -29.81 -13.43
CA LEU A 204 3.18 -29.41 -12.76
C LEU A 204 4.43 -29.77 -13.60
N LYS A 205 4.35 -30.79 -14.46
CA LYS A 205 5.44 -31.16 -15.37
C LYS A 205 5.66 -30.07 -16.43
N ASP A 206 4.58 -29.52 -16.98
CA ASP A 206 4.66 -28.51 -18.03
C ASP A 206 5.31 -27.22 -17.49
N VAL A 207 4.90 -26.80 -16.29
CA VAL A 207 5.50 -25.66 -15.59
C VAL A 207 6.98 -25.93 -15.26
N ALA A 208 7.33 -27.14 -14.85
CA ALA A 208 8.72 -27.49 -14.55
C ALA A 208 9.60 -27.42 -15.79
N SER A 209 9.11 -27.92 -16.93
CA SER A 209 9.79 -27.82 -18.22
C SER A 209 10.03 -26.37 -18.64
N GLN A 210 9.02 -25.50 -18.48
CA GLN A 210 9.15 -24.08 -18.82
C GLN A 210 10.13 -23.34 -17.91
N GLU A 211 10.19 -23.70 -16.63
CA GLU A 211 11.12 -23.13 -15.66
C GLU A 211 12.50 -23.80 -15.68
N PHE A 212 12.75 -24.71 -16.64
CA PHE A 212 13.99 -25.45 -16.83
C PHE A 212 14.45 -26.20 -15.56
N VAL A 213 13.49 -26.80 -14.83
CA VAL A 213 13.74 -27.56 -13.60
C VAL A 213 13.04 -28.90 -13.62
N THR A 214 13.43 -29.81 -12.71
CA THR A 214 12.73 -31.08 -12.55
C THR A 214 11.38 -30.87 -11.86
N LYS A 215 10.40 -31.73 -12.18
CA LYS A 215 9.09 -31.75 -11.51
C LYS A 215 9.22 -31.90 -9.98
N ASN A 216 10.16 -32.70 -9.51
CA ASN A 216 10.39 -32.91 -8.08
C ASN A 216 10.88 -31.62 -7.42
N TYR A 217 11.87 -30.96 -8.02
CA TYR A 217 12.34 -29.66 -7.54
C TYR A 217 11.19 -28.64 -7.49
N LEU A 218 10.39 -28.54 -8.56
CA LEU A 218 9.28 -27.59 -8.61
C LEU A 218 8.20 -27.89 -7.56
N SER A 219 7.91 -29.16 -7.29
CA SER A 219 6.98 -29.58 -6.22
C SER A 219 7.45 -29.10 -4.84
N HIS A 220 8.74 -29.28 -4.52
CA HIS A 220 9.33 -28.80 -3.27
C HIS A 220 9.35 -27.28 -3.20
N PHE A 221 9.76 -26.62 -4.28
CA PHE A 221 9.73 -25.16 -4.41
C PHE A 221 8.32 -24.60 -4.14
N TRP A 222 7.29 -25.18 -4.77
CA TRP A 222 5.92 -24.73 -4.60
C TRP A 222 5.40 -24.92 -3.18
N LYS A 223 5.64 -26.09 -2.59
CA LYS A 223 5.25 -26.38 -1.19
C LYS A 223 5.95 -25.48 -0.18
N GLY A 224 7.20 -25.11 -0.44
CA GLY A 224 7.95 -24.20 0.43
C GLY A 224 7.42 -22.76 0.39
N LEU A 225 6.84 -22.33 -0.74
CA LEU A 225 6.34 -20.97 -0.91
C LEU A 225 4.87 -20.81 -0.56
N SER A 226 4.04 -21.78 -0.93
CA SER A 226 2.59 -21.66 -0.91
C SER A 226 1.97 -22.70 0.02
N HIS A 227 1.01 -22.27 0.83
CA HIS A 227 0.17 -23.17 1.62
C HIS A 227 -0.81 -24.00 0.76
N PHE A 228 -0.99 -23.63 -0.51
CA PHE A 228 -1.84 -24.34 -1.47
C PHE A 228 -0.98 -25.18 -2.41
N SER A 229 -1.47 -26.37 -2.77
CA SER A 229 -0.91 -27.17 -3.86
C SER A 229 -1.04 -26.45 -5.22
N PHE A 230 -0.24 -26.87 -6.20
CA PHE A 230 -0.33 -26.33 -7.57
C PHE A 230 -1.74 -26.50 -8.16
N GLN A 231 -2.34 -27.68 -7.99
CA GLN A 231 -3.71 -27.95 -8.44
C GLN A 231 -4.74 -27.02 -7.78
N GLU A 232 -4.59 -26.74 -6.49
CA GLU A 232 -5.46 -25.81 -5.78
C GLU A 232 -5.30 -24.38 -6.30
N ARG A 233 -4.06 -23.93 -6.57
CA ARG A 233 -3.82 -22.61 -7.16
C ARG A 233 -4.39 -22.49 -8.58
N LEU A 234 -4.18 -23.49 -9.42
CA LEU A 234 -4.75 -23.50 -10.77
C LEU A 234 -6.28 -23.48 -10.70
N SER A 235 -6.87 -24.33 -9.87
CA SER A 235 -8.34 -24.38 -9.71
C SER A 235 -8.88 -23.07 -9.15
N TYR A 236 -8.12 -22.39 -8.28
CA TYR A 236 -8.45 -21.06 -7.79
C TYR A 236 -8.51 -20.03 -8.92
N GLU A 237 -7.46 -19.93 -9.75
CA GLU A 237 -7.44 -19.00 -10.90
C GLU A 237 -8.64 -19.26 -11.82
N ARG A 238 -8.88 -20.53 -12.17
CA ARG A 238 -10.02 -20.93 -13.01
C ARG A 238 -11.36 -20.55 -12.39
N THR A 239 -11.49 -20.60 -11.07
CA THR A 239 -12.74 -20.24 -10.39
C THR A 239 -12.97 -18.72 -10.42
N ILE A 240 -11.93 -17.90 -10.24
CA ILE A 240 -12.03 -16.43 -10.38
C ILE A 240 -12.45 -16.07 -11.81
N ARG A 241 -11.82 -16.70 -12.83
CA ARG A 241 -12.17 -16.50 -14.24
C ARG A 241 -13.61 -16.92 -14.52
N ALA A 242 -14.06 -18.01 -13.91
CA ALA A 242 -15.43 -18.47 -14.04
C ALA A 242 -16.44 -17.51 -13.39
N GLU A 243 -16.13 -16.89 -12.25
CA GLU A 243 -16.98 -15.84 -11.66
C GLU A 243 -17.15 -14.67 -12.63
N LEU A 244 -16.06 -14.23 -13.27
CA LEU A 244 -16.11 -13.18 -14.28
C LEU A 244 -17.06 -13.55 -15.42
N LEU A 245 -16.83 -14.67 -16.10
CA LEU A 245 -17.70 -15.12 -17.20
C LEU A 245 -19.16 -15.31 -16.75
N LEU A 246 -19.38 -15.81 -15.53
CA LEU A 246 -20.70 -16.06 -14.97
C LEU A 246 -21.53 -14.78 -14.80
N LEU A 247 -20.88 -13.67 -14.38
CA LEU A 247 -21.55 -12.40 -14.08
C LEU A 247 -21.54 -11.42 -15.26
N THR A 248 -20.63 -11.56 -16.21
CA THR A 248 -20.50 -10.63 -17.36
C THR A 248 -21.08 -11.20 -18.66
N THR A 249 -21.38 -12.50 -18.73
CA THR A 249 -21.90 -13.15 -19.94
C THR A 249 -23.20 -13.93 -19.71
N ASN A 250 -23.78 -14.40 -20.83
CA ASN A 250 -24.92 -15.33 -20.86
C ASN A 250 -24.51 -16.77 -21.18
N MET A 251 -23.23 -17.12 -21.03
CA MET A 251 -22.74 -18.48 -21.27
C MET A 251 -23.41 -19.49 -20.34
N SER A 252 -23.62 -20.71 -20.84
CA SER A 252 -24.11 -21.82 -20.01
C SER A 252 -23.03 -22.24 -19.01
N ILE A 253 -23.44 -22.86 -17.90
CA ILE A 253 -22.49 -23.41 -16.90
C ILE A 253 -21.53 -24.42 -17.53
N TYR A 254 -21.99 -25.19 -18.51
CA TYR A 254 -21.14 -26.12 -19.26
C TYR A 254 -20.03 -25.37 -20.01
N HIS A 255 -20.38 -24.36 -20.81
CA HIS A 255 -19.38 -23.61 -21.58
C HIS A 255 -18.44 -22.78 -20.68
N ILE A 256 -18.92 -22.21 -19.57
CA ILE A 256 -18.05 -21.52 -18.60
C ILE A 256 -17.03 -22.50 -18.01
N SER A 257 -17.48 -23.71 -17.64
CA SER A 257 -16.61 -24.76 -17.12
C SER A 257 -15.52 -25.15 -18.13
N GLU A 258 -15.92 -25.34 -19.39
CA GLU A 258 -15.04 -25.69 -20.51
C GLU A 258 -14.02 -24.58 -20.80
N GLU A 259 -14.47 -23.33 -20.96
CA GLU A 259 -13.64 -22.15 -21.21
C GLU A 259 -12.61 -21.89 -20.10
N CYS A 260 -13.00 -22.16 -18.85
CA CYS A 260 -12.09 -22.07 -17.71
C CYS A 260 -11.18 -23.30 -17.56
N GLY A 261 -11.23 -24.28 -18.46
CA GLY A 261 -10.34 -25.44 -18.47
C GLY A 261 -10.64 -26.53 -17.45
N PHE A 262 -11.84 -26.54 -16.84
CA PHE A 262 -12.26 -27.65 -15.98
C PHE A 262 -12.59 -28.88 -16.84
N SER A 263 -12.07 -30.03 -16.46
CA SER A 263 -12.25 -31.28 -17.22
C SER A 263 -13.68 -31.82 -17.21
N ASP A 264 -14.49 -31.41 -16.23
CA ASP A 264 -15.91 -31.75 -16.10
C ASP A 264 -16.58 -30.68 -15.21
N VAL A 265 -17.84 -30.37 -15.51
CA VAL A 265 -18.72 -29.50 -14.73
C VAL A 265 -18.76 -29.89 -13.25
N LYS A 266 -18.68 -31.18 -12.89
CA LYS A 266 -18.60 -31.66 -11.50
C LYS A 266 -17.40 -31.06 -10.76
N TYR A 267 -16.23 -30.98 -11.40
CA TYR A 267 -15.04 -30.36 -10.80
C TYR A 267 -15.21 -28.85 -10.68
N PHE A 268 -15.82 -28.20 -11.68
CA PHE A 268 -16.15 -26.78 -11.59
C PHE A 268 -17.03 -26.50 -10.36
N TYR A 269 -18.16 -27.21 -10.20
CA TYR A 269 -19.03 -27.04 -9.02
C TYR A 269 -18.30 -27.34 -7.71
N LYS A 270 -17.45 -28.38 -7.67
CA LYS A 270 -16.65 -28.73 -6.48
C LYS A 270 -15.75 -27.56 -6.06
N TYR A 271 -14.97 -27.00 -6.98
CA TYR A 271 -14.05 -25.91 -6.66
C TYR A 271 -14.77 -24.57 -6.44
N PHE A 272 -15.84 -24.29 -7.18
CA PHE A 272 -16.66 -23.10 -6.95
C PHE A 272 -17.29 -23.11 -5.55
N ARG A 273 -17.91 -24.23 -5.14
CA ARG A 273 -18.43 -24.40 -3.77
C ARG A 273 -17.32 -24.37 -2.73
N ARG A 274 -16.14 -24.90 -3.03
CA ARG A 274 -14.99 -24.87 -2.12
C ARG A 274 -14.62 -23.42 -1.77
N TRP A 275 -14.43 -22.58 -2.80
CA TRP A 275 -14.01 -21.19 -2.64
C TRP A 275 -15.17 -20.29 -2.19
N TYR A 276 -16.27 -20.20 -2.96
CA TYR A 276 -17.38 -19.26 -2.70
C TYR A 276 -18.42 -19.75 -1.69
N GLY A 277 -18.38 -21.02 -1.29
CA GLY A 277 -19.34 -21.59 -0.36
C GLY A 277 -20.77 -21.78 -0.87
N SER A 278 -21.03 -21.46 -2.14
CA SER A 278 -22.31 -21.62 -2.82
C SER A 278 -22.11 -22.22 -4.21
N THR A 279 -23.18 -22.63 -4.88
CA THR A 279 -23.10 -22.95 -6.31
C THR A 279 -22.84 -21.69 -7.15
N PRO A 280 -22.35 -21.84 -8.39
CA PRO A 280 -22.31 -20.76 -9.37
C PRO A 280 -23.67 -20.06 -9.54
N LEU A 281 -24.76 -20.81 -9.67
CA LEU A 281 -26.10 -20.24 -9.87
C LEU A 281 -26.61 -19.51 -8.62
N GLU A 282 -26.40 -20.05 -7.42
CA GLU A 282 -26.71 -19.36 -6.16
C GLU A 282 -25.91 -18.06 -6.03
N HIS A 283 -24.61 -18.09 -6.40
CA HIS A 283 -23.76 -16.91 -6.39
C HIS A 283 -24.28 -15.85 -7.38
N LYS A 284 -24.55 -16.23 -8.63
CA LYS A 284 -25.14 -15.33 -9.65
C LYS A 284 -26.45 -14.72 -9.17
N LYS A 285 -27.34 -15.52 -8.59
CA LYS A 285 -28.60 -15.04 -8.01
C LYS A 285 -28.36 -14.03 -6.89
N ARG A 286 -27.41 -14.28 -5.99
CA ARG A 286 -27.06 -13.35 -4.89
C ARG A 286 -26.53 -12.02 -5.42
N CYS A 287 -25.67 -12.04 -6.43
CA CYS A 287 -25.15 -10.84 -7.07
C CYS A 287 -26.27 -10.04 -7.75
N LEU A 288 -27.14 -10.71 -8.52
CA LEU A 288 -28.31 -10.06 -9.14
C LEU A 288 -29.28 -9.47 -8.11
N LEU A 289 -29.50 -10.16 -6.98
CA LEU A 289 -30.33 -9.62 -5.89
C LEU A 289 -29.70 -8.44 -5.19
N TYR A 290 -28.37 -8.36 -5.13
CA TYR A 290 -27.65 -7.21 -4.61
C TYR A 290 -27.81 -6.01 -5.55
N GLU A 291 -27.58 -6.20 -6.85
CA GLU A 291 -27.75 -5.16 -7.89
C GLU A 291 -29.17 -4.59 -7.91
N LYS A 292 -30.20 -5.45 -7.76
CA LYS A 292 -31.61 -5.02 -7.68
C LYS A 292 -31.94 -4.08 -6.52
N LYS A 293 -31.08 -3.99 -5.48
CA LYS A 293 -31.29 -3.04 -4.37
C LYS A 293 -30.92 -1.60 -4.74
N GLY A 294 -30.35 -1.39 -5.92
CA GLY A 294 -29.81 -0.10 -6.34
C GLY A 294 -28.53 0.26 -5.59
N ASP A 295 -27.77 1.17 -6.18
CA ASP A 295 -26.64 1.80 -5.53
C ASP A 295 -27.10 2.95 -4.61
N ASP A 296 -26.27 3.27 -3.64
CA ASP A 296 -26.42 4.43 -2.77
C ASP A 296 -25.01 4.89 -2.42
N TYR A 297 -24.43 5.65 -3.34
CA TYR A 297 -23.18 6.35 -3.14
C TYR A 297 -23.18 7.68 -3.90
N ARG A 298 -22.26 8.56 -3.53
CA ARG A 298 -21.97 9.78 -4.29
C ARG A 298 -20.50 10.13 -4.20
N ASN A 299 -19.93 10.64 -5.28
CA ASN A 299 -18.61 11.26 -5.24
C ASN A 299 -18.68 12.56 -4.42
N LEU A 300 -17.63 12.83 -3.67
CA LEU A 300 -17.47 14.05 -2.88
C LEU A 300 -16.32 14.87 -3.45
N GLU A 301 -16.49 16.19 -3.42
CA GLU A 301 -15.41 17.13 -3.70
C GLU A 301 -14.37 17.07 -2.58
N PHE A 302 -13.08 17.09 -2.94
CA PHE A 302 -12.00 17.01 -1.96
C PHE A 302 -12.07 18.11 -0.89
N ASN A 303 -12.51 19.32 -1.26
CA ASN A 303 -12.65 20.43 -0.31
C ASN A 303 -13.66 20.14 0.80
N SER A 304 -14.67 19.29 0.54
CA SER A 304 -15.74 18.96 1.50
C SER A 304 -15.30 18.02 2.61
N ILE A 305 -14.13 17.38 2.48
CA ILE A 305 -13.62 16.42 3.46
C ILE A 305 -12.45 16.96 4.29
N ARG A 306 -12.08 18.24 4.15
CA ARG A 306 -10.90 18.83 4.82
C ARG A 306 -10.90 18.61 6.32
N GLU A 307 -11.99 19.00 6.99
CA GLU A 307 -12.12 18.87 8.44
C GLU A 307 -12.12 17.41 8.87
N MET A 308 -12.87 16.56 8.16
CA MET A 308 -12.91 15.11 8.43
C MET A 308 -11.55 14.43 8.26
N LEU A 309 -10.77 14.86 7.27
CA LEU A 309 -9.42 14.34 7.06
C LEU A 309 -8.46 14.81 8.16
N ASP A 310 -8.64 16.03 8.67
CA ASP A 310 -7.88 16.54 9.82
C ASP A 310 -8.21 15.73 11.09
N ASP A 311 -9.49 15.48 11.37
CA ASP A 311 -9.92 14.61 12.46
C ASP A 311 -9.32 13.20 12.34
N TYR A 312 -9.32 12.64 11.13
CA TYR A 312 -8.74 11.33 10.83
C TYR A 312 -7.23 11.30 11.10
N ILE A 313 -6.48 12.32 10.64
CA ILE A 313 -5.04 12.41 10.87
C ILE A 313 -4.75 12.46 12.37
N ASN A 314 -5.50 13.28 13.11
CA ASN A 314 -5.33 13.42 14.55
C ASN A 314 -5.60 12.10 15.29
N ALA A 315 -6.64 11.36 14.90
CA ALA A 315 -7.01 10.11 15.55
C ALA A 315 -6.09 8.92 15.22
N HIS A 316 -5.56 8.84 13.99
CA HIS A 316 -4.95 7.60 13.47
C HIS A 316 -3.48 7.70 13.07
N LEU A 317 -2.94 8.91 12.87
CA LEU A 317 -1.57 9.10 12.38
C LEU A 317 -0.66 9.77 13.41
N LEU A 318 -1.21 10.57 14.32
CA LEU A 318 -0.40 11.21 15.35
C LEU A 318 -0.18 10.26 16.53
N PRO A 319 1.05 10.19 17.08
CA PRO A 319 1.32 9.36 18.24
C PRO A 319 0.49 9.86 19.43
N TYR A 320 -0.14 8.92 20.14
CA TYR A 320 -0.88 9.11 21.41
C TYR A 320 -0.08 9.80 22.55
N ASN A 321 1.16 10.24 22.31
CA ASN A 321 2.06 10.85 23.28
C ASN A 321 2.07 12.39 23.25
N ILE A 322 1.17 13.03 22.49
CA ILE A 322 0.98 14.48 22.56
C ILE A 322 -0.14 14.77 23.59
N ASP A 323 0.15 14.54 24.87
CA ASP A 323 -0.72 15.04 25.94
C ASP A 323 -0.80 16.58 25.83
N GLY A 324 -1.97 17.08 25.43
CA GLY A 324 -2.36 18.49 25.60
C GLY A 324 -1.90 19.50 24.55
N GLN A 325 -1.48 19.11 23.34
CA GLN A 325 -1.03 20.06 22.29
C GLN A 325 -1.66 19.88 20.88
N ASP A 326 -2.91 19.44 20.77
CA ASP A 326 -3.65 19.42 19.49
C ASP A 326 -3.60 20.76 18.73
N SER A 327 -3.53 21.89 19.46
CA SER A 327 -3.48 23.23 18.85
C SER A 327 -2.13 23.56 18.22
N MET A 328 -1.00 23.07 18.77
CA MET A 328 0.34 23.35 18.24
C MET A 328 0.61 22.56 16.97
N PHE A 329 0.18 21.30 16.88
CA PHE A 329 0.36 20.49 15.68
C PHE A 329 -0.50 20.96 14.51
N SER A 330 -1.78 21.22 14.77
CA SER A 330 -2.68 21.83 13.80
C SER A 330 -2.14 23.18 13.30
N SER A 331 -1.56 23.98 14.21
CA SER A 331 -0.84 25.21 13.87
C SER A 331 0.40 24.94 13.02
N PHE A 332 1.24 23.96 13.37
CA PHE A 332 2.45 23.59 12.62
C PHE A 332 2.13 23.17 11.18
N ILE A 333 1.21 22.22 10.98
CA ILE A 333 0.82 21.77 9.63
C ILE A 333 0.16 22.90 8.85
N LYS A 334 -0.69 23.71 9.49
CA LYS A 334 -1.28 24.90 8.88
C LYS A 334 -0.21 25.93 8.49
N ASN A 335 0.83 26.10 9.30
CA ASN A 335 1.96 26.98 9.03
C ASN A 335 2.84 26.44 7.90
N CYS A 336 3.20 25.16 7.88
CA CYS A 336 3.93 24.55 6.76
C CYS A 336 3.17 24.72 5.43
N ASN A 337 1.87 24.43 5.42
CA ASN A 337 1.02 24.62 4.24
C ASN A 337 0.89 26.11 3.85
N LYS A 338 0.76 27.01 4.84
CA LYS A 338 0.70 28.46 4.61
C LYS A 338 2.02 28.98 4.02
N ILE A 339 3.17 28.58 4.57
CA ILE A 339 4.50 28.92 4.05
C ILE A 339 4.64 28.43 2.61
N LYS A 340 4.25 27.18 2.33
CA LYS A 340 4.29 26.60 0.99
C LYS A 340 3.39 27.38 0.01
N ARG A 341 2.15 27.71 0.40
CA ARG A 341 1.22 28.51 -0.42
C ARG A 341 1.73 29.93 -0.68
N LEU A 342 2.22 30.61 0.36
CA LEU A 342 2.79 31.95 0.22
C LEU A 342 3.97 31.95 -0.75
N TYR A 343 4.84 30.95 -0.64
CA TYR A 343 5.98 30.78 -1.54
C TYR A 343 5.57 30.49 -2.99
N GLN A 344 4.53 29.68 -3.20
CA GLN A 344 3.98 29.41 -4.53
C GLN A 344 3.28 30.63 -5.15
N ALA A 345 2.64 31.46 -4.32
CA ALA A 345 1.89 32.64 -4.75
C ALA A 345 2.77 33.85 -5.05
N ASP A 346 3.89 34.03 -4.33
CA ASP A 346 4.81 35.15 -4.56
C ASP A 346 6.27 34.74 -4.33
N LYS A 347 6.94 34.33 -5.42
CA LYS A 347 8.35 33.95 -5.42
C LYS A 347 9.30 35.11 -5.06
N ASN A 348 8.82 36.36 -5.11
CA ASN A 348 9.64 37.55 -4.92
C ASN A 348 9.51 38.15 -3.51
N MET A 349 8.63 37.61 -2.66
CA MET A 349 8.29 38.19 -1.35
C MET A 349 9.20 37.77 -0.19
N ILE A 350 10.17 36.87 -0.41
CA ILE A 350 11.00 36.29 0.66
C ILE A 350 12.50 36.47 0.32
N PRO A 351 13.36 36.90 1.28
CA PRO A 351 14.78 37.18 1.01
C PRO A 351 15.53 36.01 0.36
N ASN A 352 16.52 36.31 -0.48
CA ASN A 352 17.34 35.39 -1.30
C ASN A 352 18.21 34.38 -0.53
N ALA A 353 18.08 34.24 0.80
CA ALA A 353 18.86 33.30 1.59
C ALA A 353 18.11 31.97 1.75
N PRO A 354 18.76 30.81 1.47
CA PRO A 354 18.14 29.52 1.71
C PRO A 354 17.85 29.36 3.21
N ARG A 355 16.63 28.94 3.54
CA ARG A 355 16.20 28.69 4.92
C ARG A 355 16.42 27.23 5.27
N ASN A 356 17.03 26.95 6.41
CA ASN A 356 17.22 25.58 6.85
C ASN A 356 15.93 25.08 7.55
N ILE A 357 15.38 23.98 7.04
CA ILE A 357 14.37 23.17 7.72
C ILE A 357 15.11 22.10 8.48
N ILE A 358 14.92 22.05 9.78
CA ILE A 358 15.60 21.10 10.66
C ILE A 358 14.61 19.98 11.02
N ILE A 359 14.98 18.74 10.72
CA ILE A 359 14.29 17.55 11.24
C ILE A 359 15.13 16.98 12.38
N ASP A 360 14.72 17.26 13.62
CA ASP A 360 15.19 16.48 14.77
C ASP A 360 14.47 15.12 14.75
N ILE A 361 15.22 14.08 14.42
CA ILE A 361 14.70 12.71 14.31
C ILE A 361 14.35 12.10 15.67
N CYS A 362 14.77 12.70 16.77
CA CYS A 362 14.52 12.24 18.14
C CYS A 362 13.50 13.10 18.88
N SER A 363 12.99 14.15 18.23
CA SER A 363 11.87 14.93 18.71
C SER A 363 10.67 14.03 18.98
N ARG A 364 9.95 14.27 20.09
CA ARG A 364 8.73 13.54 20.45
C ARG A 364 7.65 13.54 19.36
N ASN A 365 7.70 14.51 18.45
CA ASN A 365 6.78 14.59 17.32
C ASN A 365 7.17 13.62 16.19
N ASN A 366 8.47 13.44 15.95
CA ASN A 366 9.00 12.63 14.85
C ASN A 366 9.30 11.18 15.25
N PHE A 367 9.33 10.89 16.56
CA PHE A 367 9.87 9.66 17.11
C PHE A 367 9.19 9.24 18.40
N CYS A 368 8.93 7.94 18.54
CA CYS A 368 8.65 7.31 19.82
C CYS A 368 9.29 5.91 19.91
N ILE A 369 9.51 5.46 21.15
CA ILE A 369 9.92 4.10 21.47
C ILE A 369 8.72 3.40 22.07
N LYS A 370 8.32 2.26 21.48
CA LYS A 370 7.26 1.40 21.99
C LYS A 370 7.75 -0.04 21.96
N ASP A 371 7.67 -0.75 23.09
CA ASP A 371 8.07 -2.15 23.22
C ASP A 371 9.49 -2.44 22.69
N ASN A 372 10.45 -1.55 22.98
CA ASN A 372 11.84 -1.56 22.46
C ASN A 372 11.96 -1.44 20.93
N HIS A 373 10.90 -1.08 20.24
CA HIS A 373 10.87 -0.75 18.82
C HIS A 373 10.75 0.76 18.61
N VAL A 374 11.48 1.25 17.61
CA VAL A 374 11.51 2.67 17.26
C VAL A 374 10.57 2.90 16.11
N ILE A 375 9.64 3.83 16.30
CA ILE A 375 8.62 4.19 15.34
C ILE A 375 8.83 5.65 14.97
N PHE A 376 9.06 5.90 13.68
CA PHE A 376 9.13 7.23 13.13
C PHE A 376 7.74 7.68 12.67
N ASN A 377 7.40 8.94 12.96
CA ASN A 377 6.20 9.58 12.42
C ASN A 377 6.50 10.08 11.01
N TRP A 378 6.33 9.19 10.04
CA TRP A 378 6.68 9.52 8.67
C TRP A 378 5.71 10.50 8.04
N TYR A 379 4.49 10.62 8.55
CA TYR A 379 3.58 11.67 8.11
C TYR A 379 4.23 13.06 8.26
N ILE A 380 4.81 13.36 9.43
CA ILE A 380 5.47 14.65 9.68
C ILE A 380 6.74 14.80 8.86
N ILE A 381 7.58 13.77 8.81
CA ILE A 381 8.84 13.78 8.07
C ILE A 381 8.57 14.05 6.58
N ASP A 382 7.58 13.37 5.98
CA ASP A 382 7.19 13.58 4.59
C ASP A 382 6.74 15.03 4.34
N GLN A 383 5.99 15.64 5.27
CA GLN A 383 5.56 17.05 5.15
C GLN A 383 6.74 18.02 5.22
N LEU A 384 7.71 17.77 6.10
CA LEU A 384 8.94 18.58 6.21
C LEU A 384 9.81 18.46 4.96
N VAL A 385 9.99 17.25 4.44
CA VAL A 385 10.72 17.02 3.18
C VAL A 385 10.03 17.70 2.00
N LYS A 386 8.69 17.60 1.89
CA LYS A 386 7.90 18.30 0.86
C LYS A 386 7.96 19.82 0.95
N LEU A 387 8.24 20.38 2.13
CA LEU A 387 8.47 21.81 2.32
C LEU A 387 9.88 22.18 1.85
N ALA A 388 10.86 21.32 2.12
CA ALA A 388 12.25 21.49 1.71
C ALA A 388 12.54 21.28 0.22
N ASP A 389 11.63 20.62 -0.51
CA ASP A 389 11.74 20.45 -1.97
C ASP A 389 11.58 21.75 -2.77
N SER A 390 11.36 22.87 -2.09
CA SER A 390 11.39 24.21 -2.69
C SER A 390 12.83 24.76 -2.71
N PRO A 391 13.29 25.38 -3.82
CA PRO A 391 14.68 25.84 -3.98
C PRO A 391 15.15 26.90 -2.96
N SER A 392 14.26 27.46 -2.15
CA SER A 392 14.59 28.38 -1.06
C SER A 392 14.77 27.71 0.29
N PHE A 393 14.68 26.39 0.38
CA PHE A 393 14.86 25.67 1.63
C PHE A 393 15.95 24.60 1.50
N ASN A 394 16.82 24.51 2.49
CA ASN A 394 17.69 23.35 2.69
C ASN A 394 17.07 22.45 3.74
N LEU A 395 17.21 21.14 3.58
CA LEU A 395 16.86 20.20 4.63
C LEU A 395 18.09 19.80 5.42
N SER A 396 18.02 19.97 6.73
CA SER A 396 19.02 19.52 7.67
C SER A 396 18.42 18.49 8.62
N ILE A 397 19.13 17.40 8.85
CA ILE A 397 18.76 16.35 9.81
C ILE A 397 19.60 16.55 11.07
N GLU A 398 18.93 16.82 12.18
CA GLU A 398 19.55 16.96 13.48
C GLU A 398 19.53 15.60 14.20
N LEU A 399 20.71 15.15 14.61
CA LEU A 399 20.91 13.95 15.40
C LEU A 399 21.11 14.36 16.86
N ASN A 400 20.14 14.07 17.71
CA ASN A 400 20.17 14.51 19.11
C ASN A 400 21.31 13.82 19.89
N PRO A 401 22.18 14.59 20.57
CA PRO A 401 23.30 14.07 21.35
C PRO A 401 22.92 13.16 22.52
N ASP A 402 21.73 13.32 23.10
CA ASP A 402 21.29 12.63 24.31
C ASP A 402 21.21 11.09 24.11
N TYR A 403 21.09 10.65 22.85
CA TYR A 403 21.00 9.24 22.49
C TYR A 403 22.30 8.67 21.89
N ILE A 404 23.31 9.51 21.63
CA ILE A 404 24.52 9.13 20.90
C ILE A 404 25.29 7.99 21.55
N GLU A 405 25.33 7.94 22.89
CA GLU A 405 26.02 6.88 23.63
C GLU A 405 25.19 5.59 23.74
N LYS A 406 23.92 5.59 23.31
CA LYS A 406 23.07 4.39 23.41
C LYS A 406 23.46 3.38 22.32
N PRO A 407 23.75 2.11 22.67
CA PRO A 407 24.14 1.10 21.68
C PRO A 407 23.13 0.90 20.54
N TRP A 408 21.84 1.11 20.83
CA TRP A 408 20.77 1.00 19.85
C TRP A 408 20.66 2.18 18.88
N PHE A 409 21.27 3.33 19.21
CA PHE A 409 21.07 4.57 18.45
C PHE A 409 21.65 4.48 17.04
N ASN A 410 22.84 3.90 16.90
CA ASN A 410 23.44 3.66 15.59
C ASN A 410 22.51 2.85 14.66
N HIS A 411 21.85 1.83 15.20
CA HIS A 411 20.89 1.01 14.44
C HIS A 411 19.64 1.80 14.01
N ILE A 412 19.20 2.74 14.84
CA ILE A 412 18.09 3.64 14.50
C ILE A 412 18.48 4.56 13.36
N ILE A 413 19.67 5.17 13.41
CA ILE A 413 20.15 6.04 12.34
C ILE A 413 20.25 5.26 11.04
N GLU A 414 20.81 4.05 11.07
CA GLU A 414 20.86 3.18 9.89
C GLU A 414 19.45 2.91 9.33
N LYS A 415 18.50 2.53 10.18
CA LYS A 415 17.11 2.31 9.77
C LYS A 415 16.44 3.56 9.22
N PHE A 416 16.69 4.73 9.82
CA PHE A 416 16.17 6.01 9.35
C PHE A 416 16.71 6.32 7.97
N LEU A 417 18.03 6.26 7.78
CA LEU A 417 18.69 6.52 6.51
C LEU A 417 18.23 5.56 5.42
N ASP A 418 18.16 4.25 5.72
CA ASP A 418 17.67 3.25 4.78
C ASP A 418 16.21 3.55 4.38
N SER A 419 15.38 3.98 5.33
CA SER A 419 13.99 4.40 5.07
C SER A 419 13.92 5.71 4.26
N CYS A 420 14.78 6.69 4.50
CA CYS A 420 14.85 7.94 3.74
C CYS A 420 15.34 7.70 2.31
N ILE A 421 16.37 6.88 2.13
CA ILE A 421 16.89 6.50 0.79
C ILE A 421 15.80 5.76 0.03
N PHE A 422 15.10 4.85 0.71
CA PHE A 422 13.98 4.13 0.15
C PHE A 422 12.82 5.06 -0.26
N ARG A 423 12.47 6.02 0.60
CA ARG A 423 11.42 7.00 0.35
C ARG A 423 11.85 7.98 -0.75
N TYR A 424 12.80 8.87 -0.47
CA TYR A 424 13.06 10.04 -1.30
C TYR A 424 14.08 9.81 -2.41
N GLY A 425 14.69 8.63 -2.45
CA GLY A 425 15.77 8.29 -3.37
C GLY A 425 17.11 8.87 -2.93
N ILE A 426 18.19 8.14 -3.25
CA ILE A 426 19.55 8.50 -2.81
C ILE A 426 20.00 9.89 -3.26
N ASN A 427 19.56 10.36 -4.43
CA ASN A 427 19.96 11.65 -4.97
C ASN A 427 19.35 12.83 -4.18
N THR A 428 18.11 12.67 -3.70
CA THR A 428 17.46 13.66 -2.84
C THR A 428 18.15 13.71 -1.48
N VAL A 429 18.36 12.54 -0.86
CA VAL A 429 18.94 12.43 0.48
C VAL A 429 20.40 12.89 0.52
N LYS A 430 21.16 12.73 -0.59
CA LYS A 430 22.53 13.26 -0.73
C LYS A 430 22.65 14.78 -0.57
N ASN A 431 21.57 15.51 -0.85
CA ASN A 431 21.55 16.97 -0.75
C ASN A 431 21.19 17.46 0.65
N TRP A 432 20.88 16.56 1.59
CA TRP A 432 20.57 16.91 2.97
C TRP A 432 21.85 17.14 3.77
N GLU A 433 21.78 18.04 4.75
CA GLU A 433 22.87 18.31 5.67
C GLU A 433 22.61 17.56 6.98
N PHE A 434 23.56 16.76 7.46
CA PHE A 434 23.43 16.04 8.73
C PHE A 434 24.32 16.71 9.77
N TYR A 435 23.76 17.06 10.93
CA TYR A 435 24.54 17.65 12.02
C TYR A 435 24.07 17.16 13.39
N VAL A 436 24.93 17.37 14.39
CA VAL A 436 24.67 17.12 15.81
C VAL A 436 24.70 18.47 16.51
N ASP A 437 23.64 18.84 17.23
CA ASP A 437 23.63 20.06 18.05
C ASP A 437 24.41 19.79 19.35
N TYR A 438 25.63 20.30 19.46
CA TYR A 438 26.49 20.06 20.63
C TYR A 438 26.22 21.08 21.72
N LYS A 439 25.82 20.61 22.90
CA LYS A 439 25.83 21.45 24.09
C LYS A 439 27.17 21.42 24.85
N GLU A 440 28.02 20.37 24.68
CA GLU A 440 29.33 20.27 25.36
C GLU A 440 30.40 19.44 24.58
N ASN A 441 31.68 19.68 24.88
CA ASN A 441 32.90 19.13 24.24
C ASN A 441 33.08 17.59 24.31
N ILE A 442 32.31 16.87 25.14
CA ILE A 442 32.53 15.44 25.45
C ILE A 442 32.01 14.51 24.33
N LEU A 443 31.18 15.01 23.40
CA LEU A 443 30.50 14.22 22.36
C LEU A 443 31.27 14.05 21.02
N TYR A 444 32.47 14.64 20.89
CA TYR A 444 33.20 14.67 19.60
C TYR A 444 33.55 13.26 19.07
N ASN A 445 34.00 12.34 19.93
CA ASN A 445 34.39 10.98 19.49
C ASN A 445 33.19 10.11 19.04
N ALA A 446 32.02 10.31 19.64
CA ALA A 446 30.84 9.55 19.27
C ALA A 446 30.21 10.08 17.95
N SER A 447 30.46 11.34 17.62
CA SER A 447 30.07 11.93 16.32
C SER A 447 30.80 11.34 15.11
N ASP A 448 32.06 10.92 15.28
CA ASP A 448 32.82 10.27 14.21
C ASP A 448 32.19 8.94 13.81
N THR A 449 31.55 8.24 14.76
CA THR A 449 30.81 7.00 14.50
C THR A 449 29.56 7.29 13.66
N LEU A 450 28.78 8.31 14.04
CA LEU A 450 27.61 8.74 13.27
C LEU A 450 27.99 9.22 11.87
N ARG A 451 29.02 10.06 11.75
CA ARG A 451 29.56 10.52 10.47
C ARG A 451 29.98 9.35 9.58
N LYS A 452 30.62 8.32 10.14
CA LYS A 452 30.94 7.07 9.42
C LYS A 452 29.68 6.34 8.95
N ILE A 453 28.65 6.24 9.78
CA ILE A 453 27.36 5.60 9.42
C ILE A 453 26.71 6.35 8.24
N VAL A 454 26.57 7.68 8.33
CA VAL A 454 25.97 8.49 7.27
C VAL A 454 26.80 8.38 5.98
N LYS A 455 28.13 8.57 6.04
CA LYS A 455 29.01 8.49 4.86
C LYS A 455 29.07 7.10 4.24
N LYS A 456 28.89 6.03 5.02
CA LYS A 456 28.82 4.64 4.54
C LYS A 456 27.58 4.40 3.70
N ARG A 457 26.43 4.95 4.08
CA ARG A 457 25.16 4.81 3.35
C ARG A 457 25.02 5.81 2.20
N ILE A 458 25.54 7.02 2.39
CA ILE A 458 25.38 8.14 1.46
C ILE A 458 26.77 8.70 1.11
N LYS A 459 27.31 8.24 -0.02
CA LYS A 459 28.60 8.76 -0.55
C LYS A 459 28.46 10.25 -0.91
N ASN A 460 29.45 11.06 -0.50
CA ASN A 460 29.58 12.49 -0.77
C ASN A 460 28.54 13.42 -0.12
N VAL A 461 27.88 12.98 0.95
CA VAL A 461 26.97 13.84 1.73
C VAL A 461 27.75 14.84 2.60
N LYS A 462 27.17 16.03 2.82
CA LYS A 462 27.67 16.97 3.84
C LYS A 462 27.26 16.46 5.23
N ALA A 463 28.21 15.87 5.94
CA ALA A 463 28.06 15.33 7.31
C ALA A 463 29.33 15.58 8.12
#